data_AF-A0A1Y3RJK3-F1
#
_entry.id   AF-A0A1Y3RJK3-F1
#
_cell.length_a   1.000
_cell.length_b   1.000
_cell.length_c   1.000
_cell.angle_alpha   90.00
_cell.angle_beta   90.00
_cell.angle_gamma   90.00
#
_symmetry.space_group_name_H-M   'P 1'
#
loop_
_entity.id
_entity.type
_entity.pdbx_description
1 polymer ?
#
loop_
_entity_poly.entity_id
_entity_poly.type
_entity_poly.pdbx_seq_one_letter_code
_entity_poly.pdbx_strand_id
1 'polypeptide(L)'
;MSEVGTMLRRGAPKLDENGKPMRDARGKIIYEPYRIKVLNTINFKKSMKYNPFAYIRSEKDILKLVNVIIANTKGDGEKSSEDFWVKAERLLYCALIGYIWYEAEPEERNFLTLLELINASEAREDDEEFQSPVDLLFAKLEKEHPDHFAVKQYRKFKLAAGDVCSK
;
A
#
# COMPACT_ATOMS: atom_id res chain seq x y z
N MET A 1 21.59 25.43 5.41
CA MET A 1 22.37 24.92 4.24
C MET A 1 23.74 24.34 4.65
N SER A 2 23.98 23.98 5.92
CA SER A 2 25.32 23.58 6.40
C SER A 2 25.63 22.09 6.29
N GLU A 3 24.64 21.19 6.24
CA GLU A 3 24.91 19.73 6.26
C GLU A 3 25.22 19.10 4.90
N VAL A 4 24.83 19.74 3.78
CA VAL A 4 24.87 19.14 2.42
C VAL A 4 25.75 19.89 1.42
N GLY A 5 26.49 20.91 1.89
CA GLY A 5 27.40 21.70 1.07
C GLY A 5 26.74 22.33 -0.17
N THR A 6 27.47 22.39 -1.28
CA THR A 6 26.99 22.95 -2.57
C THR A 6 26.32 21.92 -3.47
N MET A 7 26.32 20.64 -3.06
CA MET A 7 25.96 19.50 -3.91
C MET A 7 24.48 19.50 -4.32
N LEU A 8 23.61 20.07 -3.49
CA LEU A 8 22.17 20.20 -3.76
C LEU A 8 21.78 21.58 -4.34
N ARG A 9 22.74 22.35 -4.86
CA ARG A 9 22.46 23.69 -5.44
C ARG A 9 21.91 23.66 -6.87
N ARG A 10 22.08 22.57 -7.63
CA ARG A 10 21.62 22.47 -9.03
C ARG A 10 20.87 21.16 -9.25
N GLY A 11 19.55 21.23 -9.36
CA GLY A 11 18.65 20.12 -9.68
C GLY A 11 18.61 19.84 -11.19
N ALA A 12 17.40 19.61 -11.72
CA ALA A 12 17.23 19.33 -13.14
C ALA A 12 17.37 20.61 -13.99
N PRO A 13 17.77 20.50 -15.28
CA PRO A 13 17.67 21.61 -16.23
C PRO A 13 16.24 22.13 -16.31
N LYS A 14 16.07 23.45 -16.29
CA LYS A 14 14.79 24.08 -16.57
C LYS A 14 14.45 23.87 -18.04
N LEU A 15 13.27 23.33 -18.33
CA LEU A 15 12.81 23.05 -19.70
C LEU A 15 11.88 24.16 -20.19
N ASP A 16 11.91 24.46 -21.49
CA ASP A 16 10.91 25.29 -22.16
C ASP A 16 9.62 24.51 -22.47
N GLU A 17 8.62 25.18 -23.06
CA GLU A 17 7.33 24.57 -23.44
C GLU A 17 7.47 23.39 -24.43
N ASN A 18 8.62 23.27 -25.10
CA ASN A 18 8.95 22.21 -26.04
C ASN A 18 9.85 21.11 -25.42
N GLY A 19 10.11 21.17 -24.11
CA GLY A 19 10.94 20.20 -23.40
C GLY A 19 12.45 20.35 -23.62
N LYS A 20 12.92 21.46 -24.20
CA LYS A 20 14.36 21.72 -24.41
C LYS A 20 14.96 22.49 -23.22
N PRO A 21 16.22 22.21 -22.82
CA PRO A 21 16.86 22.96 -21.75
C PRO A 21 16.99 24.45 -22.07
N MET A 22 16.42 25.29 -21.21
CA MET A 22 16.55 26.73 -21.29
C MET A 22 17.99 27.17 -21.04
N ARG A 23 18.43 28.20 -21.77
CA ARG A 23 19.75 28.79 -21.63
C ARG A 23 19.64 30.25 -21.20
N ASP A 24 20.59 30.70 -20.40
CA ASP A 24 20.73 32.11 -20.04
C ASP A 24 21.28 32.94 -21.22
N ALA A 25 21.36 34.26 -21.03
CA ALA A 25 21.90 35.19 -22.03
C ALA A 25 23.37 34.91 -22.43
N ARG A 26 24.08 34.05 -21.70
CA ARG A 26 25.47 33.62 -21.96
C ARG A 26 25.55 32.21 -22.54
N GLY A 27 24.41 31.61 -22.88
CA GLY A 27 24.33 30.27 -23.48
C GLY A 27 24.46 29.12 -22.49
N LYS A 28 24.48 29.37 -21.18
CA LYS A 28 24.60 28.32 -20.15
C LYS A 28 23.21 27.80 -19.76
N ILE A 29 23.10 26.49 -19.55
CA ILE A 29 21.84 25.85 -19.14
C ILE A 29 21.40 26.39 -17.77
N ILE A 30 20.13 26.76 -17.68
CA ILE A 30 19.47 27.17 -16.45
C ILE A 30 19.03 25.90 -15.72
N TYR A 31 19.34 25.79 -14.44
CA TYR A 31 18.96 24.67 -13.59
C TYR A 31 17.96 25.12 -12.53
N GLU A 32 16.98 24.28 -12.22
CA GLU A 32 16.07 24.47 -11.11
C GLU A 32 16.70 23.96 -9.80
N PRO A 33 16.36 24.51 -8.63
CA PRO A 33 16.80 23.95 -7.36
C PRO A 33 16.20 22.54 -7.14
N TYR A 34 16.90 21.67 -6.41
CA TYR A 34 16.33 20.37 -6.04
C TYR A 34 15.10 20.54 -5.14
N ARG A 35 14.03 19.79 -5.44
CA ARG A 35 12.94 19.56 -4.50
C ARG A 35 13.31 18.37 -3.61
N ILE A 36 13.86 18.65 -2.44
CA ILE A 36 14.31 17.62 -1.49
C ILE A 36 13.08 17.05 -0.75
N LYS A 37 12.98 15.72 -0.68
CA LYS A 37 12.04 14.99 0.17
C LYS A 37 12.82 14.15 1.17
N VAL A 38 12.47 14.24 2.45
CA VAL A 38 13.18 13.54 3.53
C VAL A 38 12.23 12.53 4.17
N LEU A 39 12.60 11.24 4.11
CA LEU A 39 11.97 10.19 4.90
C LEU A 39 12.92 9.85 6.05
N ASN A 40 12.50 10.14 7.28
CA ASN A 40 13.23 9.75 8.48
C ASN A 40 12.46 8.65 9.22
N THR A 41 13.06 7.46 9.29
CA THR A 41 12.48 6.26 9.92
C THR A 41 12.79 6.13 11.40
N ILE A 42 13.64 7.01 11.96
CA ILE A 42 13.99 7.03 13.39
C ILE A 42 13.23 8.15 14.09
N ASN A 43 13.31 9.38 13.56
CA ASN A 43 12.61 10.54 14.10
C ASN A 43 11.55 11.03 13.11
N PHE A 44 10.32 10.53 13.29
CA PHE A 44 9.18 10.90 12.46
C PHE A 44 8.84 12.40 12.49
N LYS A 45 9.20 13.15 13.56
CA LYS A 45 9.00 14.61 13.62
C LYS A 45 9.91 15.36 12.64
N LYS A 46 11.03 14.74 12.22
CA LYS A 46 11.96 15.27 11.22
C LYS A 46 11.76 14.62 9.83
N SER A 47 10.66 13.90 9.65
CA SER A 47 10.29 13.24 8.39
C SER A 47 9.21 14.06 7.69
N MET A 48 9.23 14.07 6.36
CA MET A 48 8.11 14.54 5.54
C MET A 48 6.95 13.54 5.50
N LYS A 49 7.11 12.40 6.20
CA LYS A 49 6.19 11.26 6.28
C LYS A 49 5.98 10.59 4.93
N TYR A 50 5.45 9.38 4.97
CA TYR A 50 5.11 8.60 3.78
C TYR A 50 3.86 7.80 4.08
N ASN A 51 2.90 7.85 3.16
CA ASN A 51 1.70 7.03 3.20
C ASN A 51 1.53 6.39 1.81
N PRO A 52 1.61 5.06 1.66
CA PRO A 52 1.49 4.43 0.34
C PRO A 52 0.10 4.57 -0.27
N PHE A 53 -0.96 4.73 0.54
CA PHE A 53 -2.33 4.87 0.03
C PHE A 53 -2.49 6.13 -0.81
N ALA A 54 -1.70 7.18 -0.53
CA ALA A 54 -1.67 8.41 -1.34
C ALA A 54 -1.14 8.18 -2.77
N TYR A 55 -0.57 7.01 -3.06
CA TYR A 55 0.00 6.65 -4.37
C TYR A 55 -0.78 5.56 -5.09
N ILE A 56 -1.86 5.03 -4.50
CA ILE A 56 -2.75 4.06 -5.16
C ILE A 56 -3.67 4.82 -6.11
N ARG A 57 -3.61 4.49 -7.40
CA ARG A 57 -4.45 5.10 -8.45
C ARG A 57 -5.33 4.07 -9.18
N SER A 58 -5.09 2.80 -8.91
CA SER A 58 -5.75 1.67 -9.59
C SER A 58 -5.63 0.40 -8.75
N GLU A 59 -6.48 -0.58 -9.03
CA GLU A 59 -6.40 -1.92 -8.44
C GLU A 59 -5.02 -2.55 -8.65
N LYS A 60 -4.36 -2.26 -9.77
CA LYS A 60 -3.00 -2.74 -10.05
C LYS A 60 -1.99 -2.22 -9.03
N ASP A 61 -2.18 -1.02 -8.50
CA ASP A 61 -1.29 -0.45 -7.48
C ASP A 61 -1.53 -1.08 -6.10
N ILE A 62 -2.76 -1.54 -5.81
CA ILE A 62 -3.07 -2.37 -4.63
C ILE A 62 -2.26 -3.67 -4.72
N LEU A 63 -2.31 -4.36 -5.86
CA LEU A 63 -1.55 -5.60 -6.06
C LEU A 63 -0.04 -5.40 -5.89
N LYS A 64 0.50 -4.27 -6.37
CA LYS A 64 1.92 -3.92 -6.16
C LYS A 64 2.21 -3.69 -4.69
N LEU A 65 1.37 -2.95 -3.97
CA LEU A 65 1.57 -2.67 -2.55
C LEU A 65 1.56 -3.96 -1.72
N VAL A 66 0.60 -4.86 -1.97
CA VAL A 66 0.52 -6.17 -1.30
C VAL A 66 1.78 -7.00 -1.57
N ASN A 67 2.26 -7.03 -2.82
CA ASN A 67 3.52 -7.70 -3.15
C ASN A 67 4.70 -7.16 -2.35
N VAL A 68 4.80 -5.84 -2.23
CA VAL A 68 5.88 -5.19 -1.47
C VAL A 68 5.78 -5.56 0.01
N ILE A 69 4.58 -5.54 0.61
CA ILE A 69 4.39 -5.92 2.02
C ILE A 69 4.87 -7.36 2.24
N ILE A 70 4.30 -8.32 1.51
CA ILE A 70 4.62 -9.75 1.63
C ILE A 70 6.12 -10.00 1.39
N ALA A 71 6.73 -9.35 0.40
CA ALA A 71 8.16 -9.56 0.11
C ALA A 71 9.08 -9.05 1.23
N ASN A 72 8.65 -8.08 2.03
CA ASN A 72 9.46 -7.48 3.11
C ASN A 72 9.12 -8.05 4.50
N THR A 73 8.08 -8.87 4.63
CA THR A 73 7.71 -9.53 5.89
C THR A 73 8.05 -11.02 5.92
N LYS A 74 8.48 -11.59 4.79
CA LYS A 74 9.04 -12.95 4.73
C LYS A 74 10.40 -13.02 5.42
N GLY A 75 10.62 -14.06 6.23
CA GLY A 75 11.91 -14.30 6.87
C GLY A 75 12.98 -14.76 5.87
N ASP A 76 14.24 -14.38 6.10
CA ASP A 76 15.38 -14.87 5.32
C ASP A 76 15.51 -16.40 5.45
N GLY A 77 15.06 -17.14 4.43
CA GLY A 77 15.23 -18.60 4.38
C GLY A 77 13.99 -19.40 3.97
N GLU A 78 12.80 -18.79 3.91
CA GLU A 78 11.63 -19.46 3.34
C GLU A 78 11.80 -19.57 1.82
N LYS A 79 12.06 -20.80 1.35
CA LYS A 79 12.10 -21.08 -0.08
C LYS A 79 10.80 -20.61 -0.71
N SER A 80 10.96 -19.83 -1.77
CA SER A 80 9.96 -19.22 -2.64
C SER A 80 9.06 -20.25 -3.35
N SER A 81 8.34 -21.07 -2.60
CA SER A 81 7.14 -21.71 -3.09
C SER A 81 6.00 -20.71 -2.89
N GLU A 82 5.09 -20.61 -3.85
CA GLU A 82 3.82 -19.92 -3.63
C GLU A 82 2.96 -20.77 -2.68
N ASP A 83 3.40 -20.89 -1.43
CA ASP A 83 2.70 -21.71 -0.45
C ASP A 83 1.30 -21.14 -0.20
N PHE A 84 0.38 -22.04 0.11
CA PHE A 84 -1.03 -21.73 0.32
C PHE A 84 -1.22 -20.49 1.22
N TRP A 85 -0.44 -20.40 2.30
CA TRP A 85 -0.46 -19.29 3.24
C TRP A 85 -0.15 -17.94 2.59
N VAL A 86 0.82 -17.88 1.67
CA VAL A 86 1.17 -16.67 0.92
C VAL A 86 0.03 -16.26 -0.02
N LYS A 87 -0.70 -17.23 -0.59
CA LYS A 87 -1.87 -16.95 -1.44
C LYS A 87 -3.04 -16.42 -0.61
N ALA A 88 -3.30 -17.01 0.55
CA ALA A 88 -4.33 -16.55 1.48
C ALA A 88 -4.01 -15.13 1.99
N GLU A 89 -2.78 -14.89 2.45
CA GLU A 89 -2.30 -13.56 2.90
C GLU A 89 -2.46 -12.50 1.80
N ARG A 90 -2.09 -12.84 0.57
CA ARG A 90 -2.27 -11.96 -0.59
C ARG A 90 -3.73 -11.59 -0.80
N LEU A 91 -4.64 -12.56 -0.78
CA LEU A 91 -6.06 -12.30 -0.99
C LEU A 91 -6.63 -11.43 0.14
N LEU A 92 -6.27 -11.71 1.40
CA LEU A 92 -6.67 -10.92 2.55
C LEU A 92 -6.17 -9.47 2.44
N TYR A 93 -4.87 -9.25 2.21
CA TYR A 93 -4.35 -7.89 2.09
C TYR A 93 -4.91 -7.14 0.88
N CYS A 94 -5.16 -7.81 -0.25
CA CYS A 94 -5.83 -7.17 -1.40
C CYS A 94 -7.25 -6.73 -1.02
N ALA A 95 -7.98 -7.55 -0.27
CA ALA A 95 -9.31 -7.21 0.21
C ALA A 95 -9.27 -6.02 1.17
N LEU A 96 -8.44 -6.07 2.21
CA LEU A 96 -8.37 -5.02 3.24
C LEU A 96 -7.88 -3.68 2.69
N ILE A 97 -6.80 -3.69 1.90
CA ILE A 97 -6.27 -2.46 1.27
C ILE A 97 -7.28 -1.92 0.25
N GLY A 98 -7.95 -2.80 -0.50
CA GLY A 98 -9.03 -2.41 -1.40
C GLY A 98 -10.19 -1.75 -0.66
N TYR A 99 -10.62 -2.35 0.45
CA TYR A 99 -11.68 -1.78 1.30
C TYR A 99 -11.29 -0.39 1.79
N ILE A 100 -10.10 -0.24 2.40
CA ILE A 100 -9.62 1.05 2.89
C ILE A 100 -9.55 2.09 1.77
N TRP A 101 -9.05 1.71 0.58
CA TRP A 101 -8.86 2.67 -0.50
C TRP A 101 -10.19 3.16 -1.11
N TYR A 102 -11.17 2.28 -1.26
CA TYR A 102 -12.48 2.61 -1.84
C TYR A 102 -13.45 3.21 -0.84
N GLU A 103 -13.53 2.65 0.37
CA GLU A 103 -14.62 2.90 1.33
C GLU A 103 -14.23 3.80 2.49
N ALA A 104 -12.96 3.80 2.92
CA ALA A 104 -12.56 4.58 4.10
C ALA A 104 -12.39 6.07 3.79
N GLU A 105 -12.58 6.90 4.81
CA GLU A 105 -12.35 8.34 4.72
C GLU A 105 -10.86 8.64 4.45
N PRO A 106 -10.50 9.76 3.79
CA PRO A 106 -9.12 10.08 3.44
C PRO A 106 -8.12 10.02 4.61
N GLU A 107 -8.56 10.35 5.82
CA GLU A 107 -7.75 10.32 7.03
C GLU A 107 -7.45 8.89 7.50
N GLU A 108 -8.35 7.94 7.21
CA GLU A 108 -8.27 6.52 7.57
C GLU A 108 -7.54 5.69 6.50
N ARG A 109 -7.20 6.29 5.36
CA ARG A 109 -6.44 5.63 4.29
C ARG A 109 -4.97 5.51 4.65
N ASN A 110 -4.65 4.70 5.64
CA ASN A 110 -3.32 4.59 6.21
C ASN A 110 -3.03 3.17 6.75
N PHE A 111 -1.78 2.91 7.11
CA PHE A 111 -1.36 1.60 7.62
C PHE A 111 -1.90 1.25 9.00
N LEU A 112 -2.25 2.23 9.83
CA LEU A 112 -2.83 1.97 11.14
C LEU A 112 -4.18 1.26 10.97
N THR A 113 -5.04 1.79 10.10
CA THR A 113 -6.34 1.18 9.79
C THR A 113 -6.17 -0.21 9.16
N LEU A 114 -5.15 -0.43 8.33
CA LEU A 114 -4.82 -1.77 7.83
C LEU A 114 -4.49 -2.75 8.98
N LEU A 115 -3.66 -2.33 9.94
CA LEU A 115 -3.31 -3.15 11.11
C LEU A 115 -4.53 -3.42 12.01
N GLU A 116 -5.39 -2.44 12.20
CA GLU A 116 -6.64 -2.59 12.95
C GLU A 116 -7.56 -3.64 12.30
N LEU A 117 -7.74 -3.57 10.98
CA LEU A 117 -8.54 -4.57 10.25
C LEU A 117 -7.90 -5.96 10.30
N ILE A 118 -6.58 -6.07 10.22
CA ILE A 118 -5.88 -7.37 10.37
C ILE A 118 -6.16 -7.96 11.75
N ASN A 119 -6.01 -7.17 12.82
CA ASN A 119 -6.28 -7.62 14.19
C ASN A 119 -7.76 -7.98 14.40
N ALA A 120 -8.67 -7.30 13.70
CA ALA A 120 -10.09 -7.58 13.72
C ALA A 120 -10.51 -8.74 12.81
N SER A 121 -9.58 -9.36 12.07
CA SER A 121 -9.83 -10.53 11.21
C SER A 121 -9.64 -11.86 11.94
N GLU A 122 -9.98 -11.91 13.24
CA GLU A 122 -9.87 -13.10 14.08
C GLU A 122 -10.66 -14.28 13.49
N ALA A 123 -10.06 -15.46 13.48
CA ALA A 123 -10.73 -16.71 13.17
C ALA A 123 -10.75 -17.61 14.41
N ARG A 124 -11.85 -18.35 14.60
CA ARG A 124 -12.00 -19.34 15.67
C ARG A 124 -12.16 -20.72 15.06
N GLU A 125 -11.35 -21.68 15.53
CA GLU A 125 -11.36 -23.05 15.02
C GLU A 125 -12.49 -23.90 15.62
N ASP A 126 -13.02 -23.49 16.77
CA ASP A 126 -14.04 -24.18 17.55
C ASP A 126 -15.47 -23.72 17.27
N ASP A 127 -15.64 -22.68 16.46
CA ASP A 127 -16.94 -22.10 16.11
C ASP A 127 -16.97 -21.66 14.65
N GLU A 128 -17.45 -22.55 13.77
CA GLU A 128 -17.58 -22.28 12.33
C GLU A 128 -18.62 -21.20 12.00
N GLU A 129 -19.56 -20.91 12.92
CA GLU A 129 -20.54 -19.84 12.75
C GLU A 129 -19.99 -18.47 13.20
N PHE A 130 -18.81 -18.44 13.83
CA PHE A 130 -18.20 -17.20 14.26
C PHE A 130 -17.90 -16.28 13.06
N GLN A 131 -18.36 -15.03 13.18
CA GLN A 131 -18.07 -13.97 12.23
C GLN A 131 -17.23 -12.90 12.91
N SER A 132 -16.04 -12.65 12.36
CA SER A 132 -15.20 -11.54 12.78
C SER A 132 -15.86 -10.19 12.44
N PRO A 133 -15.47 -9.09 13.09
CA PRO A 133 -15.89 -7.75 12.68
C PRO A 133 -15.62 -7.47 11.19
N VAL A 134 -14.54 -8.03 10.64
CA VAL A 134 -14.21 -7.91 9.22
C VAL A 134 -15.17 -8.74 8.35
N ASP A 135 -15.57 -9.94 8.77
CA ASP A 135 -16.58 -10.73 8.05
C ASP A 135 -17.89 -9.95 7.91
N LEU A 136 -18.36 -9.34 9.01
CA LEU A 136 -19.58 -8.53 9.03
C LEU A 136 -19.47 -7.29 8.13
N LEU A 137 -18.31 -6.64 8.16
CA LEU A 137 -18.00 -5.47 7.34
C LEU A 137 -18.02 -5.79 5.84
N PHE A 138 -17.42 -6.91 5.43
CA PHE A 138 -17.47 -7.36 4.04
C PHE A 138 -18.85 -7.89 3.62
N ALA A 139 -19.59 -8.56 4.51
CA ALA A 139 -20.96 -9.00 4.23
C ALA A 139 -21.90 -7.81 3.97
N LYS A 140 -21.75 -6.72 4.75
CA LYS A 140 -22.48 -5.47 4.51
C LYS A 140 -22.12 -4.86 3.16
N LEU A 141 -20.83 -4.73 2.87
CA LEU A 141 -20.37 -4.16 1.60
C LEU A 141 -20.82 -5.01 0.40
N GLU A 142 -20.79 -6.34 0.52
CA GLU A 142 -21.23 -7.26 -0.53
C GLU A 142 -22.73 -7.13 -0.84
N LYS A 143 -23.56 -6.87 0.18
CA LYS A 143 -25.00 -6.66 0.01
C LYS A 143 -25.30 -5.40 -0.81
N GLU A 144 -24.50 -4.35 -0.63
CA GLU A 144 -24.67 -3.06 -1.31
C GLU A 144 -23.97 -3.06 -2.69
N HIS A 145 -22.76 -3.65 -2.76
CA HIS A 145 -21.87 -3.63 -3.91
C HIS A 145 -21.22 -5.02 -4.14
N PRO A 146 -21.97 -6.00 -4.67
CA PRO A 146 -21.48 -7.37 -4.85
C PRO A 146 -20.31 -7.47 -5.84
N ASP A 147 -20.20 -6.51 -6.76
CA ASP A 147 -19.14 -6.47 -7.77
C ASP A 147 -17.87 -5.72 -7.32
N HIS A 148 -17.84 -5.23 -6.08
CA HIS A 148 -16.72 -4.47 -5.53
C HIS A 148 -15.41 -5.28 -5.51
N PHE A 149 -14.29 -4.64 -5.87
CA PHE A 149 -12.98 -5.31 -5.93
C PHE A 149 -12.63 -5.99 -4.60
N ALA A 150 -12.78 -5.26 -3.49
CA ALA A 150 -12.44 -5.78 -2.16
C ALA A 150 -13.28 -7.01 -1.79
N VAL A 151 -14.59 -6.99 -2.09
CA VAL A 151 -15.52 -8.10 -1.85
C VAL A 151 -15.10 -9.34 -2.63
N LYS A 152 -14.75 -9.18 -3.91
CA LYS A 152 -14.28 -10.28 -4.77
C LYS A 152 -13.01 -10.93 -4.23
N GLN A 153 -12.07 -10.16 -3.67
CA GLN A 153 -10.85 -10.71 -3.07
C GLN A 153 -11.17 -11.41 -1.74
N TYR A 154 -12.02 -10.81 -0.90
CA TYR A 154 -12.38 -11.39 0.39
C TYR A 154 -13.14 -12.71 0.26
N ARG A 155 -14.08 -12.79 -0.70
CA ARG A 155 -14.82 -14.03 -1.00
C ARG A 155 -13.86 -15.15 -1.39
N LYS A 156 -12.87 -14.86 -2.25
CA LYS A 156 -11.83 -15.83 -2.63
C LYS A 156 -10.97 -16.25 -1.44
N PHE A 157 -10.64 -15.32 -0.54
CA PHE A 157 -9.92 -15.62 0.69
C PHE A 157 -10.70 -16.60 1.58
N LYS A 158 -11.98 -16.34 1.86
CA LYS A 158 -12.83 -17.23 2.69
C LYS A 158 -12.98 -18.62 2.09
N LEU A 159 -13.15 -18.72 0.76
CA LEU A 159 -13.19 -20.01 0.06
C LEU A 159 -11.88 -20.80 0.20
N ALA A 160 -10.73 -20.12 0.09
CA ALA A 160 -9.44 -20.76 0.26
C ALA A 160 -9.22 -21.23 1.71
N ALA A 161 -9.54 -20.38 2.70
CA ALA A 161 -9.37 -20.69 4.11
C ALA A 161 -10.27 -21.85 4.58
N GLY A 162 -11.52 -21.90 4.12
CA GLY A 162 -12.46 -22.97 4.48
C GLY A 162 -12.05 -24.36 4.00
N ASP A 163 -11.45 -24.47 2.80
CA ASP A 163 -10.93 -25.75 2.27
C ASP A 163 -9.71 -26.28 3.04
N VAL A 164 -9.03 -25.43 3.81
CA VAL A 164 -7.89 -25.85 4.65
C VAL A 164 -8.32 -26.25 6.05
N CYS A 165 -9.28 -25.56 6.66
CA CYS A 165 -9.78 -25.97 7.98
C CYS A 165 -10.57 -27.29 7.93
N SER A 166 -11.08 -27.67 6.75
CA SER A 166 -11.82 -28.93 6.55
C SER A 166 -10.94 -30.15 6.29
N LYS A 167 -9.61 -29.98 6.13
CA LYS A 167 -8.65 -31.06 5.84
C LYS A 167 -7.80 -31.39 7.06
#